data_AF-A0ABD5TUD4-F1
#
_entry.id   AF-A0ABD5TUD4-F1
#
_cell.length_a   1.000
_cell.length_b   1.000
_cell.length_c   1.000
_cell.angle_alpha   90.00
_cell.angle_beta   90.00
_cell.angle_gamma   90.00
#
_symmetry.space_group_name_H-M   'P 1'
#
loop_
_entity.id
_entity.type
_entity.pdbx_description
1 polymer ?
#
loop_
_entity_poly.entity_id
_entity_poly.type
_entity_poly.pdbx_seq_one_letter_code
_entity_poly.pdbx_strand_id
1 'polypeptide(L)'
;MKPSKGDQHAVVDLVDMLLHKGAVVEADVLITVADIPLVGLKLRAALAGMATMREYGMFEEWDEVQRELSREEVAQHPMRSRLTASENAEKKSDADER
;
A
#
# COMPACT_ATOMS: atom_id res chain seq x y z
N MET A 1 33.28 3.77 7.01
CA MET A 1 32.41 4.68 6.24
C MET A 1 31.47 5.37 7.22
N LYS A 2 31.44 6.71 7.26
CA LYS A 2 30.44 7.46 8.05
C LYS A 2 29.25 7.78 7.13
N PRO A 3 28.00 7.49 7.52
CA PRO A 3 26.85 7.80 6.68
C PRO A 3 26.62 9.32 6.68
N SER A 4 26.68 9.91 5.51
CA SER A 4 26.31 11.30 5.24
C SER A 4 24.78 11.36 5.10
N LYS A 5 24.09 11.88 6.12
CA LYS A 5 22.65 12.14 6.07
C LYS A 5 22.39 13.34 5.15
N GLY A 6 21.92 13.08 3.94
CA GLY A 6 21.05 14.02 3.24
C GLY A 6 19.64 13.79 3.76
N ASP A 7 19.07 14.75 4.48
CA ASP A 7 17.78 14.61 5.17
C ASP A 7 16.59 14.20 4.28
N GLN A 8 16.74 14.30 2.95
CA GLN A 8 15.73 13.90 1.96
C GLN A 8 15.57 12.37 1.83
N HIS A 9 16.57 11.58 2.23
CA HIS A 9 16.52 10.11 2.11
C HIS A 9 15.99 9.42 3.38
N ALA A 10 16.02 10.07 4.53
CA ALA A 10 15.72 9.43 5.81
C ALA A 10 14.26 8.93 5.91
N VAL A 11 13.30 9.64 5.31
CA VAL A 11 11.89 9.21 5.29
C VAL A 11 11.71 8.02 4.36
N VAL A 12 12.34 8.05 3.18
CA VAL A 12 12.28 6.95 2.21
C VAL A 12 12.92 5.69 2.81
N ASP A 13 14.12 5.82 3.39
CA ASP A 13 14.82 4.73 4.06
C ASP A 13 14.00 4.15 5.24
N LEU A 14 13.28 5.01 5.97
CA LEU A 14 12.38 4.57 7.04
C LEU A 14 11.20 3.77 6.48
N VAL A 15 10.55 4.28 5.42
CA VAL A 15 9.44 3.56 4.77
C VAL A 15 9.92 2.22 4.23
N ASP A 16 11.06 2.19 3.53
CA ASP A 16 11.65 0.95 3.00
C ASP A 16 11.95 -0.05 4.12
N MET A 17 12.50 0.42 5.25
CA MET A 17 12.76 -0.42 6.42
C MET A 17 11.46 -0.96 7.03
N LEU A 18 10.44 -0.13 7.18
CA LEU A 18 9.12 -0.55 7.68
C LEU A 18 8.51 -1.61 6.76
N LEU A 19 8.57 -1.41 5.44
CA LEU A 19 7.98 -2.33 4.48
C LEU A 19 8.71 -3.68 4.44
N HIS A 20 10.04 -3.70 4.53
CA HIS A 20 10.82 -4.94 4.42
C HIS A 20 11.04 -5.69 5.73
N LYS A 21 11.23 -4.97 6.85
CA LYS A 21 11.54 -5.58 8.15
C LYS A 21 10.36 -5.58 9.11
N GLY A 22 9.39 -4.71 8.86
CA GLY A 22 8.28 -4.48 9.76
C GLY A 22 8.65 -3.67 11.00
N ALA A 23 7.63 -3.15 11.68
CA ALA A 23 7.71 -2.58 13.02
C ALA A 23 6.40 -2.82 13.77
N VAL A 24 6.50 -2.92 15.10
CA VAL A 24 5.34 -2.90 15.99
C VAL A 24 5.31 -1.55 16.69
N VAL A 25 4.21 -0.83 16.55
CA VAL A 25 4.00 0.48 17.18
C VAL A 25 2.88 0.38 18.21
N GLU A 26 3.08 1.02 19.36
CA GLU A 26 2.05 1.24 20.36
C GLU A 26 1.69 2.73 20.36
N ALA A 27 0.39 3.02 20.36
CA ALA A 27 -0.12 4.37 20.34
C ALA A 27 -1.37 4.45 21.21
N ASP A 28 -1.53 5.57 21.90
CA ASP A 28 -2.73 5.84 22.70
C ASP A 28 -3.48 7.03 22.09
N VAL A 29 -4.80 6.91 21.97
CA VAL A 29 -5.69 7.97 21.45
C VAL A 29 -6.69 8.36 22.52
N LEU A 30 -6.82 9.67 22.77
CA LEU A 30 -7.79 10.22 23.70
C LEU A 30 -8.84 11.03 22.94
N ILE A 31 -10.11 10.65 23.06
CA ILE A 31 -11.24 11.36 22.46
C ILE A 31 -11.90 12.19 23.55
N THR A 32 -11.86 13.51 23.36
CA THR A 32 -12.45 14.50 24.26
C THR A 32 -13.71 15.10 23.64
N VAL A 33 -14.67 15.50 24.48
CA VAL A 33 -15.84 16.30 24.08
C VAL A 33 -16.00 17.41 25.10
N ALA A 34 -16.06 18.66 24.64
CA ALA A 34 -16.09 19.85 25.50
C ALA A 34 -14.98 19.81 26.58
N ASP A 35 -13.75 19.48 26.15
CA ASP A 35 -12.56 19.37 27.00
C ASP A 35 -12.61 18.26 28.07
N ILE A 36 -13.62 17.39 28.05
CA ILE A 36 -13.73 16.24 28.94
C ILE A 36 -13.24 14.98 28.20
N PRO A 37 -12.25 14.24 28.72
CA PRO A 37 -11.81 12.98 28.13
C PRO A 37 -12.87 11.89 28.37
N LEU A 38 -13.50 11.42 27.29
CA LEU A 38 -14.58 10.42 27.37
C LEU A 38 -14.10 9.01 27.03
N VAL A 39 -13.18 8.89 26.06
CA VAL A 39 -12.72 7.60 25.56
C VAL A 39 -11.21 7.60 25.42
N GLY A 40 -10.55 6.62 26.04
CA GLY A 40 -9.14 6.30 25.80
C GLY A 40 -9.02 5.00 25.02
N LEU A 41 -8.26 5.00 23.94
CA LEU A 41 -7.95 3.83 23.12
C LEU A 41 -6.46 3.52 23.25
N LYS A 42 -6.13 2.27 23.55
CA LYS A 42 -4.78 1.74 23.46
C LYS A 42 -4.66 0.88 22.21
N LEU A 43 -3.80 1.29 21.30
CA LEU A 43 -3.61 0.67 20.00
C LEU A 43 -2.24 0.03 19.92
N ARG A 44 -2.20 -1.17 19.34
CA ARG A 44 -0.97 -1.84 18.96
C ARG A 44 -1.11 -2.28 17.51
N ALA A 45 -0.25 -1.77 16.66
CA ALA A 45 -0.26 -2.06 15.23
C ALA A 45 1.07 -2.68 14.81
N ALA A 46 1.01 -3.78 14.06
CA ALA A 46 2.14 -4.30 13.32
C ALA A 46 2.07 -3.73 11.89
N LEU A 47 3.12 -3.04 11.49
CA LEU A 47 3.25 -2.39 10.19
C LEU A 47 4.36 -3.10 9.42
N ALA A 48 4.05 -3.70 8.28
CA ALA A 48 5.04 -4.15 7.30
C ALA A 48 4.40 -4.21 5.92
N GLY A 49 5.20 -4.48 4.87
CA GLY A 49 4.66 -4.77 3.55
C GLY A 49 3.82 -6.04 3.58
N MET A 50 2.78 -6.13 2.74
CA MET A 50 1.87 -7.29 2.71
C MET A 50 2.59 -8.62 2.51
N ALA A 51 3.61 -8.65 1.64
CA ALA A 51 4.45 -9.83 1.44
C ALA A 51 5.14 -10.26 2.75
N THR A 52 5.78 -9.31 3.44
CA THR A 52 6.44 -9.54 4.74
C THR A 52 5.45 -9.94 5.83
N MET A 53 4.25 -9.34 5.88
CA MET A 53 3.23 -9.70 6.86
C MET A 53 2.78 -11.16 6.68
N ARG A 54 2.57 -11.62 5.43
CA ARG A 54 2.28 -13.03 5.13
C ARG A 54 3.43 -13.96 5.44
N GLU A 55 4.67 -13.57 5.13
CA GLU A 55 5.85 -14.34 5.53
C GLU A 55 5.92 -14.52 7.05
N TYR A 56 5.44 -13.56 7.83
CA TYR A 56 5.28 -13.65 9.28
C TYR A 56 4.00 -14.35 9.74
N GLY A 57 3.21 -14.93 8.83
CA GLY A 57 1.96 -15.63 9.14
C GLY A 57 0.82 -14.71 9.59
N MET A 58 0.94 -13.41 9.36
CA MET A 58 -0.08 -12.40 9.65
C MET A 58 -0.89 -12.08 8.38
N PHE A 59 -2.17 -11.72 8.53
CA PHE A 59 -3.05 -11.31 7.43
C PHE A 59 -3.31 -12.39 6.34
N GLU A 60 -3.13 -13.68 6.61
CA GLU A 60 -3.41 -14.75 5.63
C GLU A 60 -4.89 -14.78 5.16
N GLU A 61 -5.86 -14.53 6.04
CA GLU A 61 -7.30 -14.44 5.66
C GLU A 61 -7.66 -13.12 4.96
N TRP A 62 -6.88 -12.05 5.14
CA TRP A 62 -7.14 -10.75 4.52
C TRP A 62 -6.85 -10.76 3.00
N ASP A 63 -5.96 -11.65 2.56
CA ASP A 63 -5.62 -11.88 1.15
C ASP A 63 -6.79 -12.49 0.35
N GLU A 64 -7.73 -13.15 1.02
CA GLU A 64 -8.94 -13.70 0.42
C GLU A 64 -10.01 -12.62 0.24
N VAL A 65 -10.23 -11.79 1.26
CA VAL A 65 -11.19 -10.66 1.22
C VAL A 65 -10.79 -9.58 0.19
N GLN A 66 -9.48 -9.28 0.06
CA GLN A 66 -9.00 -8.30 -0.93
C GLN A 66 -9.11 -8.80 -2.38
N ARG A 67 -9.02 -10.12 -2.61
CA ARG A 67 -9.25 -10.71 -3.95
C ARG A 67 -10.70 -10.57 -4.39
N GLU A 68 -11.63 -10.58 -3.45
CA GLU A 68 -13.05 -10.32 -3.71
C GLU A 68 -13.28 -8.86 -4.11
N LEU A 69 -12.70 -7.91 -3.38
CA LEU A 69 -12.80 -6.47 -3.69
C LEU A 69 -12.10 -6.09 -5.01
N SER A 70 -10.96 -6.73 -5.32
CA SER A 70 -10.26 -6.50 -6.60
C SER A 70 -11.03 -7.06 -7.81
N ARG A 71 -11.78 -8.16 -7.64
CA ARG A 71 -12.66 -8.69 -8.69
C ARG A 71 -13.82 -7.73 -8.97
N GLU A 72 -14.31 -7.04 -7.94
CA GLU A 72 -15.36 -6.02 -8.10
C GLU A 72 -14.84 -4.77 -8.84
N GLU A 73 -13.63 -4.28 -8.55
CA GLU A 73 -13.05 -3.13 -9.28
C GLU A 73 -12.81 -3.42 -10.77
N VAL A 74 -12.31 -4.62 -11.11
CA VAL A 74 -12.10 -5.03 -12.52
C VAL A 74 -13.43 -5.21 -13.25
N ALA A 75 -14.48 -5.67 -12.54
CA ALA A 75 -15.82 -5.79 -13.11
C ALA A 75 -16.50 -4.42 -13.34
N GLN A 76 -16.17 -3.41 -12.52
CA GLN A 76 -16.78 -2.08 -12.60
C GLN A 76 -16.14 -1.16 -13.65
N HIS A 77 -14.87 -1.36 -14.04
CA HIS A 77 -14.19 -0.53 -15.05
C HIS A 77 -13.63 -1.31 -16.27
N PRO A 78 -14.48 -1.97 -17.08
CA PRO A 78 -14.06 -2.70 -18.28
C PRO A 78 -13.57 -1.81 -19.44
N MET A 79 -13.66 -0.47 -19.32
CA MET A 79 -13.49 0.45 -20.47
C MET A 79 -12.06 0.98 -20.68
N ARG A 80 -11.14 0.84 -19.70
CA ARG A 80 -9.76 1.35 -19.84
C ARG A 80 -8.80 0.39 -20.56
N SER A 81 -9.08 -0.92 -20.55
CA SER A 81 -8.23 -1.92 -21.24
C SER A 81 -8.40 -1.93 -22.76
N ARG A 82 -9.54 -1.43 -23.27
CA ARG A 82 -9.79 -1.41 -24.73
C ARG A 82 -9.10 -0.24 -25.43
N LEU A 83 -8.86 0.87 -24.72
CA LEU A 83 -8.13 2.04 -25.25
C LEU A 83 -6.63 1.75 -25.41
N THR A 84 -6.01 1.09 -24.44
CA THR A 84 -4.58 0.76 -24.50
C THR A 84 -4.27 -0.35 -25.52
N ALA A 85 -5.21 -1.28 -25.75
CA ALA A 85 -5.07 -2.29 -26.80
C ALA A 85 -5.26 -1.70 -28.21
N SER A 86 -6.13 -0.70 -28.38
CA SER A 86 -6.34 -0.01 -29.66
C SER A 86 -5.14 0.88 -30.03
N GLU A 87 -4.61 1.67 -29.07
CA GLU A 87 -3.42 2.50 -29.32
C GLU A 87 -2.19 1.67 -29.70
N ASN A 88 -2.03 0.49 -29.13
CA ASN A 88 -0.88 -0.37 -29.41
C ASN A 88 -1.02 -1.15 -30.73
N ALA A 89 -2.24 -1.34 -31.24
CA ALA A 89 -2.49 -1.89 -32.57
C ALA A 89 -2.24 -0.85 -33.67
N GLU A 90 -2.67 0.40 -33.44
CA GLU A 90 -2.51 1.52 -34.38
C GLU A 90 -1.04 1.94 -34.55
N LYS A 91 -0.24 1.90 -33.47
CA LYS A 91 1.21 2.13 -33.54
C LYS A 91 1.99 1.05 -34.29
N LYS A 92 1.43 -0.16 -34.40
CA LYS A 92 2.11 -1.31 -35.02
C LYS A 92 1.86 -1.37 -36.52
N SER A 93 0.76 -0.81 -37.02
CA SER A 93 0.52 -0.69 -38.47
C SER A 93 1.39 0.38 -39.12
N ASP A 94 1.60 1.53 -38.47
CA ASP A 94 2.41 2.63 -39.02
C ASP A 94 3.93 2.35 -39.04
N ALA A 95 4.39 1.39 -38.25
CA ALA A 95 5.80 0.99 -38.21
C ALA A 95 6.17 -0.07 -39.27
N ASP A 96 5.18 -0.77 -39.84
CA ASP A 96 5.38 -1.83 -40.84
C ASP A 96 5.17 -1.32 -42.29
N GLU A 97 4.76 -0.05 -42.45
CA GLU A 97 4.53 0.60 -43.75
C GLU A 97 5.58 1.67 -44.10
N ARG A 98 6.77 1.65 -43.48
CA ARG A 98 7.92 2.52 -43.81
C ARG A 98 9.21 1.76 -44.10
#